data_AF-A0A1E7GP56-F1
#
_entry.id   AF-A0A1E7GP56-F1
#
_cell.length_a   1.000
_cell.length_b   1.000
_cell.length_c   1.000
_cell.angle_alpha   90.00
_cell.angle_beta   90.00
_cell.angle_gamma   90.00
#
_symmetry.space_group_name_H-M   'P 1'
#
loop_
_entity.id
_entity.type
_entity.pdbx_description
1 polymer ?
#
loop_
_entity_poly.entity_id
_entity_poly.type
_entity_poly.pdbx_seq_one_letter_code
_entity_poly.pdbx_strand_id
1 'polypeptide(L)'
;MRFNIGSEQVEIEYQVPVLVLICLGWSLYYYLSTVSKPYGGAESVLFIKPLLIALALSAPFVIAGAVKINPQEITQKTEKDSGILNPKRIVFVISIFVYAASLPFLGYLIPSIAYLLIICFYMGLRNIYVYIGVLAGYAMLLWVGFKNLMGVPIPVLPGF
;
A
#
# COMPACT_ATOMS: atom_id res chain seq x y z
N MET A 1 4.85 -22.01 -7.13
CA MET A 1 4.55 -23.40 -7.56
C MET A 1 4.49 -23.38 -9.08
N ARG A 2 5.17 -24.31 -9.76
CA ARG A 2 5.27 -24.33 -11.22
C ARG A 2 4.36 -25.40 -11.76
N PHE A 3 3.44 -25.02 -12.64
CA PHE A 3 2.55 -25.95 -13.31
C PHE A 3 2.81 -25.87 -14.81
N ASN A 4 2.86 -27.03 -15.46
CA ASN A 4 2.94 -27.10 -16.91
C ASN A 4 1.51 -27.30 -17.42
N ILE A 5 0.99 -26.33 -18.17
CA ILE A 5 -0.31 -26.45 -18.85
C ILE A 5 -0.01 -26.28 -20.35
N GLY A 6 0.02 -27.38 -21.09
CA GLY A 6 0.38 -27.37 -22.51
C GLY A 6 1.86 -27.03 -22.75
N SER A 7 2.13 -26.09 -23.67
CA SER A 7 3.47 -25.59 -24.00
C SER A 7 3.93 -24.40 -23.14
N GLU A 8 3.11 -23.96 -22.17
CA GLU A 8 3.38 -22.78 -21.35
C GLU A 8 3.72 -23.18 -19.90
N GLN A 9 4.80 -22.58 -19.39
CA GLN A 9 5.16 -22.71 -17.97
C GLN A 9 4.45 -21.62 -17.18
N VAL A 10 3.48 -22.02 -16.36
CA VAL A 10 2.76 -21.12 -15.45
C VAL A 10 3.46 -21.15 -14.09
N GLU A 11 4.07 -20.03 -13.70
CA GLU A 11 4.66 -19.86 -12.38
C GLU A 11 3.74 -19.01 -11.52
N ILE A 12 3.15 -19.63 -10.50
CA ILE A 12 2.30 -18.93 -9.54
C ILE A 12 3.13 -18.60 -8.30
N GLU A 13 3.31 -17.30 -8.04
CA GLU A 13 3.91 -16.77 -6.82
C GLU A 13 2.90 -16.83 -5.66
N TYR A 14 2.70 -18.01 -5.08
CA TYR A 14 1.71 -18.27 -4.02
C TYR A 14 1.82 -17.35 -2.79
N GLN A 15 2.98 -16.76 -2.53
CA GLN A 15 3.19 -15.81 -1.45
C GLN A 15 2.28 -14.59 -1.57
N VAL A 16 2.06 -14.09 -2.78
CA VAL A 16 1.29 -12.87 -3.04
C VAL A 16 -0.21 -13.09 -2.81
N PRO A 17 -0.88 -14.11 -3.39
CA PRO A 17 -2.28 -14.40 -3.10
C PRO A 17 -2.54 -14.71 -1.63
N VAL A 18 -1.65 -15.46 -0.97
CA VAL A 18 -1.81 -15.80 0.46
C VAL A 18 -1.77 -14.52 1.32
N LEU A 19 -0.82 -13.63 1.07
CA LEU A 19 -0.71 -12.37 1.83
C LEU A 19 -1.91 -11.45 1.59
N VAL A 20 -2.37 -11.34 0.35
CA VAL A 20 -3.58 -10.57 -0.01
C VAL A 20 -4.81 -11.11 0.71
N LEU A 21 -5.02 -12.44 0.73
CA LEU A 21 -6.13 -13.07 1.44
C LEU A 21 -6.07 -12.85 2.95
N ILE A 22 -4.89 -12.93 3.55
CA ILE A 22 -4.69 -12.64 4.98
C ILE A 22 -5.06 -11.19 5.29
N CYS A 23 -4.56 -10.22 4.51
CA CYS A 23 -4.87 -8.80 4.72
C CYS A 23 -6.35 -8.50 4.53
N LEU A 24 -6.98 -9.10 3.50
CA LEU A 24 -8.40 -8.91 3.22
C LEU A 24 -9.29 -9.54 4.31
N GLY A 25 -8.94 -10.75 4.75
CA GLY A 25 -9.62 -11.42 5.85
C GLY A 25 -9.49 -10.65 7.17
N TRP A 26 -8.31 -10.15 7.49
CA TRP A 26 -8.09 -9.32 8.67
C TRP A 26 -8.88 -8.00 8.62
N SER A 27 -8.85 -7.32 7.47
CA SER A 27 -9.59 -6.08 7.27
C SER A 27 -11.10 -6.30 7.42
N LEU A 28 -11.63 -7.39 6.86
CA LEU A 28 -13.04 -7.76 6.98
C LEU A 28 -13.42 -8.11 8.42
N TYR A 29 -12.60 -8.90 9.11
CA TYR A 29 -12.80 -9.21 10.53
C TYR A 29 -12.82 -7.95 11.38
N TYR A 30 -11.86 -7.04 11.16
CA TYR A 30 -11.77 -5.79 11.91
C TYR A 30 -13.01 -4.90 11.67
N TYR A 31 -13.46 -4.79 10.41
CA TYR A 31 -14.69 -4.07 10.06
C TYR A 31 -15.91 -4.63 10.80
N LEU A 32 -16.14 -5.94 10.72
CA LEU A 32 -17.28 -6.58 11.39
C LEU A 32 -17.23 -6.43 12.92
N SER A 33 -16.03 -6.49 13.50
CA SER A 33 -15.79 -6.31 14.94
C SER A 33 -16.01 -4.86 15.41
N THR A 34 -15.78 -3.88 14.54
CA THR A 34 -16.02 -2.46 14.87
C THR A 34 -17.45 -2.02 14.67
N VAL A 35 -18.16 -2.55 13.66
CA VAL A 35 -19.58 -2.27 13.42
C VAL A 35 -20.48 -2.83 14.54
N SER A 36 -20.07 -3.93 15.17
CA SER A 36 -20.83 -4.60 16.23
C SER A 36 -20.68 -3.99 17.64
N LYS A 37 -19.83 -2.96 17.81
CA LYS A 37 -19.64 -2.28 19.11
C LYS A 37 -20.43 -0.95 19.19
N PRO A 38 -21.34 -0.80 20.18
CA PRO A 38 -22.20 0.38 20.28
C PRO A 38 -21.48 1.66 20.78
N TYR A 39 -20.31 1.55 21.41
CA TYR A 39 -19.52 2.70 21.88
C TYR A 39 -18.11 2.68 21.24
N GLY A 40 -17.71 3.78 20.59
CA GLY A 40 -16.40 3.94 19.95
C GLY A 40 -16.24 3.29 18.56
N GLY A 41 -17.18 2.45 18.14
CA GLY A 41 -17.14 1.77 16.83
C GLY A 41 -17.33 2.72 15.64
N ALA A 42 -18.21 3.73 15.76
CA ALA A 42 -18.60 4.60 14.65
C ALA A 42 -17.43 5.36 14.02
N GLU A 43 -16.51 5.89 14.83
CA GLU A 43 -15.32 6.59 14.34
C GLU A 43 -14.32 5.63 13.67
N SER A 44 -14.15 4.43 14.24
CA SER A 44 -13.24 3.42 13.67
C SER A 44 -13.75 2.88 12.33
N VAL A 45 -15.08 2.76 12.18
CA VAL A 45 -15.75 2.33 10.93
C VAL A 45 -15.47 3.29 9.77
N LEU A 46 -15.33 4.60 10.04
CA LEU A 46 -15.01 5.60 9.03
C LEU A 46 -13.62 5.38 8.40
N PHE A 47 -12.65 4.85 9.16
CA PHE A 47 -11.31 4.56 8.67
C PHE A 47 -11.21 3.21 7.97
N ILE A 48 -11.86 2.17 8.51
CA ILE A 48 -11.72 0.81 7.93
C ILE A 48 -12.54 0.64 6.65
N LYS A 49 -13.67 1.33 6.48
CA LYS A 49 -14.57 1.13 5.34
C LYS A 49 -13.92 1.49 3.99
N PRO A 50 -13.27 2.67 3.81
CA PRO A 50 -12.54 2.98 2.59
C PRO A 50 -11.39 2.00 2.32
N LEU A 51 -10.69 1.59 3.37
CA LEU A 51 -9.55 0.68 3.28
C LEU A 51 -9.98 -0.72 2.82
N LEU A 52 -11.08 -1.24 3.38
CA LEU A 52 -11.66 -2.53 2.98
C LEU A 52 -12.11 -2.49 1.51
N ILE A 53 -12.76 -1.41 1.06
CA ILE A 53 -13.19 -1.25 -0.34
C ILE A 53 -11.97 -1.23 -1.27
N ALA A 54 -10.93 -0.46 -0.94
CA ALA A 54 -9.72 -0.40 -1.73
C ALA A 54 -9.01 -1.76 -1.81
N LEU A 55 -8.95 -2.50 -0.70
CA LEU A 55 -8.37 -3.85 -0.67
C LEU A 55 -9.21 -4.83 -1.50
N ALA A 56 -10.53 -4.80 -1.36
CA ALA A 56 -11.43 -5.68 -2.09
C ALA A 56 -11.38 -5.45 -3.60
N LEU A 57 -11.29 -4.19 -4.02
CA LEU A 57 -11.16 -3.82 -5.43
C LEU A 57 -9.78 -4.18 -6.01
N SER A 58 -8.71 -4.03 -5.25
CA SER A 58 -7.35 -4.30 -5.73
C SER A 58 -6.96 -5.78 -5.69
N ALA A 59 -7.50 -6.55 -4.75
CA ALA A 59 -7.22 -7.98 -4.58
C ALA A 59 -7.30 -8.82 -5.87
N PRO A 60 -8.36 -8.75 -6.71
CA PRO A 60 -8.43 -9.55 -7.93
C PRO A 60 -7.33 -9.20 -8.93
N PHE A 61 -6.96 -7.91 -9.07
CA PHE A 61 -5.88 -7.48 -9.96
C PHE A 61 -4.51 -7.97 -9.48
N VAL A 62 -4.27 -7.91 -8.17
CA VAL A 62 -3.01 -8.38 -7.58
C VAL A 62 -2.89 -9.90 -7.69
N ILE A 63 -3.98 -10.64 -7.46
CA ILE A 63 -4.00 -12.10 -7.61
C ILE A 63 -3.80 -12.49 -9.08
N ALA A 64 -4.44 -11.79 -10.02
CA ALA A 64 -4.23 -12.00 -11.45
C ALA A 64 -2.78 -11.72 -11.87
N GLY A 65 -2.18 -10.64 -11.36
CA GLY A 65 -0.77 -10.29 -11.63
C GLY A 65 0.26 -11.24 -10.98
N ALA A 66 -0.14 -12.02 -9.97
CA ALA A 66 0.70 -13.05 -9.37
C ALA A 66 0.82 -14.33 -10.23
N VAL A 67 0.00 -14.44 -11.28
CA VAL A 67 0.09 -15.51 -12.27
C VAL A 67 1.01 -15.05 -13.40
N LYS A 68 2.28 -15.49 -13.37
CA LYS A 68 3.22 -15.23 -14.46
C LYS A 68 3.11 -16.38 -15.47
N ILE A 69 2.59 -16.06 -16.65
CA ILE A 69 2.61 -16.95 -17.81
C ILE A 69 3.92 -16.66 -18.53
N ASN A 70 4.86 -17.62 -18.54
CA ASN A 70 6.12 -17.48 -19.27
C ASN A 70 5.93 -18.04 -20.69
N PRO A 71 5.77 -17.19 -21.72
CA PRO A 71 5.96 -17.64 -23.09
C PRO A 71 7.44 -17.96 -23.26
N GLN A 72 7.75 -19.20 -23.65
CA GLN A 72 9.12 -19.58 -23.98
C GLN A 72 9.62 -18.75 -25.17
N GLU A 73 10.81 -18.17 -24.99
CA GLU A 73 11.64 -17.45 -25.96
C GLU A 73 11.23 -16.01 -26.32
N ILE A 74 11.86 -15.03 -25.68
CA ILE A 74 12.77 -14.05 -26.32
C ILE A 74 13.71 -13.50 -25.24
N THR A 75 14.99 -13.69 -25.49
CA THR A 75 16.16 -13.15 -24.79
C THR A 75 16.04 -11.63 -24.56
N GLN A 76 16.06 -11.17 -23.30
CA GLN A 76 16.82 -9.99 -22.86
C GLN A 76 16.68 -9.75 -21.34
N LYS A 77 17.80 -9.87 -20.63
CA LYS A 77 18.10 -9.20 -19.34
C LYS A 77 16.91 -8.98 -18.40
N THR A 78 16.28 -10.05 -17.94
CA THR A 78 15.32 -9.93 -16.85
C THR A 78 16.12 -9.71 -15.56
N GLU A 79 16.17 -8.46 -15.11
CA GLU A 79 16.51 -8.09 -13.75
C GLU A 79 15.86 -9.13 -12.84
N LYS A 80 16.68 -9.89 -12.10
CA LYS A 80 16.23 -11.00 -11.25
C LYS A 80 15.15 -10.43 -10.33
N ASP A 81 13.88 -10.68 -10.65
CA ASP A 81 12.74 -10.13 -9.93
C ASP A 81 12.68 -10.87 -8.59
N SER A 82 13.52 -10.42 -7.65
CA SER A 82 13.80 -11.10 -6.39
C SER A 82 12.68 -10.90 -5.37
N GLY A 83 11.46 -11.35 -5.69
CA GLY A 83 10.36 -11.56 -4.75
C GLY A 83 10.12 -10.45 -3.71
N ILE A 84 9.58 -10.83 -2.55
CA ILE A 84 9.38 -9.92 -1.39
C ILE A 84 10.71 -9.49 -0.77
N LEU A 85 11.77 -10.28 -0.93
CA LEU A 85 13.09 -10.05 -0.34
C LEU A 85 13.95 -9.04 -1.10
N ASN A 86 13.39 -8.36 -2.10
CA ASN A 86 14.05 -7.26 -2.78
C ASN A 86 14.41 -6.16 -1.76
N PRO A 87 15.66 -5.70 -1.69
CA PRO A 87 16.09 -4.70 -0.72
C PRO A 87 15.29 -3.41 -0.84
N LYS A 88 14.88 -3.04 -2.06
CA LYS A 88 14.00 -1.88 -2.30
C LYS A 88 12.62 -2.04 -1.68
N ARG A 89 12.04 -3.25 -1.74
CA ARG A 89 10.74 -3.56 -1.14
C ARG A 89 10.84 -3.59 0.39
N ILE A 90 11.92 -4.14 0.93
CA ILE A 90 12.18 -4.15 2.37
C ILE A 90 12.31 -2.72 2.91
N VAL A 91 13.08 -1.86 2.24
CA VAL A 91 13.22 -0.44 2.64
C VAL A 91 11.87 0.27 2.62
N PHE A 92 11.03 0.00 1.61
CA PHE A 92 9.67 0.54 1.54
C PHE A 92 8.77 0.05 2.69
N VAL A 93 8.84 -1.23 3.05
CA VAL A 93 8.07 -1.78 4.17
C VAL A 93 8.54 -1.18 5.49
N ILE A 94 9.85 -1.14 5.73
CA ILE A 94 10.42 -0.55 6.97
C ILE A 94 10.07 0.93 7.07
N SER A 95 10.13 1.69 5.97
CA SER A 95 9.82 3.12 6.01
C SER A 95 8.37 3.39 6.37
N ILE A 96 7.42 2.50 6.05
CA ILE A 96 6.03 2.60 6.50
C ILE A 96 5.93 2.52 8.03
N PHE A 97 6.64 1.58 8.65
CA PHE A 97 6.64 1.46 10.11
C PHE A 97 7.28 2.67 10.79
N VAL A 98 8.40 3.17 10.25
CA VAL A 98 9.04 4.39 10.75
C VAL A 98 8.13 5.60 10.60
N TYR A 99 7.45 5.73 9.45
CA TYR A 99 6.46 6.76 9.22
C TYR A 99 5.34 6.70 10.28
N ALA A 100 4.71 5.54 10.45
CA ALA A 100 3.63 5.35 11.42
C ALA A 100 4.08 5.66 12.85
N ALA A 101 5.29 5.23 13.24
CA ALA A 101 5.85 5.49 14.56
C ALA A 101 6.17 6.97 14.82
N SER A 102 6.40 7.76 13.78
CA SER A 102 6.72 9.19 13.89
C SER A 102 5.49 10.11 13.94
N LEU A 103 4.32 9.63 13.48
CA LEU A 103 3.06 10.38 13.49
C LEU A 103 2.66 10.95 14.87
N PRO A 104 2.77 10.19 15.99
CA PRO A 104 2.40 10.70 17.30
C PRO A 104 3.29 11.85 17.80
N PHE A 105 4.53 11.95 17.31
CA PHE A 105 5.52 12.90 17.82
C PHE A 105 5.65 14.15 16.96
N LEU A 106 5.64 13.99 15.64
CA LEU A 106 5.94 15.07 14.70
C LEU A 106 4.68 15.66 14.05
N GLY A 107 3.50 15.16 14.43
CA GLY A 107 2.26 15.41 13.71
C GLY A 107 2.29 14.78 12.32
N TYR A 108 1.30 15.11 11.50
CA TYR A 108 1.11 14.43 10.23
C TYR A 108 2.01 14.95 9.07
N LEU A 109 2.25 16.27 9.01
CA LEU A 109 2.85 16.92 7.85
C LEU A 109 4.35 16.64 7.68
N ILE A 110 5.12 16.77 8.77
CA ILE A 110 6.58 16.59 8.77
C ILE A 110 6.98 15.17 8.32
N PRO A 111 6.49 14.08 8.95
CA PRO A 111 6.89 12.74 8.56
C PRO A 111 6.40 12.38 7.16
N SER A 112 5.29 12.97 6.69
CA SER A 112 4.78 12.73 5.33
C SER A 112 5.70 13.32 4.26
N ILE A 113 6.18 14.56 4.45
CA ILE A 113 7.13 15.19 3.54
C ILE A 113 8.43 14.38 3.53
N ALA A 114 8.97 14.04 4.71
CA ALA A 114 10.19 13.27 4.83
C ALA A 114 10.06 11.89 4.16
N TYR A 115 8.97 11.18 4.41
CA TYR A 115 8.69 9.87 3.81
C TYR A 115 8.63 9.92 2.29
N LEU A 116 7.91 10.90 1.73
CA LEU A 116 7.81 11.08 0.27
C LEU A 116 9.15 11.41 -0.37
N LEU A 117 9.97 12.27 0.26
CA LEU A 117 11.31 12.57 -0.22
C LEU A 117 12.22 11.34 -0.22
N ILE A 118 12.21 10.56 0.87
CA ILE A 118 13.00 9.33 1.00
C ILE A 118 12.61 8.32 -0.09
N ILE A 119 11.31 8.10 -0.32
CA ILE A 119 10.85 7.14 -1.33
C ILE A 119 11.12 7.62 -2.75
N CYS A 120 10.88 8.89 -3.06
CA CYS A 120 11.16 9.41 -4.39
C CYS A 120 12.66 9.34 -4.71
N PHE A 121 13.52 9.65 -3.73
CA PHE A 121 14.96 9.49 -3.84
C PHE A 121 15.34 8.03 -4.08
N TYR A 122 14.78 7.11 -3.29
CA TYR A 122 15.10 5.68 -3.38
C TYR A 122 14.56 5.00 -4.64
N MET A 123 13.44 5.49 -5.20
CA MET A 123 12.92 5.08 -6.50
C MET A 123 13.72 5.68 -7.68
N GLY A 124 14.70 6.53 -7.41
CA GLY A 124 15.58 7.12 -8.43
C GLY A 124 14.87 8.18 -9.29
N LEU A 125 13.72 8.70 -8.84
CA LEU A 125 13.04 9.79 -9.52
C LEU A 125 13.90 11.05 -9.36
N ARG A 126 14.53 11.51 -10.44
CA ARG A 126 15.37 12.73 -10.43
C ARG A 126 14.66 13.97 -10.95
N ASN A 127 13.42 13.81 -11.44
CA ASN A 127 12.66 14.89 -12.04
C ASN A 127 11.92 15.71 -10.97
N ILE A 128 12.32 16.98 -10.80
CA ILE A 128 11.74 17.91 -9.81
C ILE A 128 10.22 18.10 -9.97
N TYR A 129 9.70 18.06 -11.20
CA TYR A 129 8.26 18.15 -11.45
C TYR A 129 7.50 16.98 -10.85
N VAL A 130 8.12 15.79 -10.79
CA VAL A 130 7.52 14.61 -10.16
C VAL A 130 7.48 14.77 -8.65
N TYR A 131 8.53 15.34 -8.03
CA TYR A 131 8.51 15.62 -6.59
C TYR A 131 7.37 16.58 -6.21
N ILE A 132 7.26 17.69 -6.95
CA ILE A 132 6.21 18.68 -6.72
C ILE A 132 4.83 18.07 -6.98
N GLY A 133 4.68 17.31 -8.06
CA GLY A 133 3.43 16.63 -8.41
C GLY A 133 3.00 15.61 -7.36
N VAL A 134 3.93 14.79 -6.84
CA VAL A 134 3.64 13.80 -5.79
C VAL A 134 3.28 14.50 -4.47
N LEU A 135 4.01 15.55 -4.08
CA LEU A 135 3.69 16.31 -2.86
C LEU A 135 2.33 17.02 -2.96
N ALA A 136 2.06 17.69 -4.08
CA ALA A 136 0.79 18.37 -4.31
C ALA A 136 -0.38 17.39 -4.43
N GLY A 137 -0.19 16.29 -5.16
CA GLY A 137 -1.17 15.22 -5.31
C GLY A 137 -1.49 14.54 -3.98
N TYR A 138 -0.47 14.28 -3.16
CA TYR A 138 -0.65 13.75 -1.81
C TYR A 138 -1.42 14.73 -0.93
N ALA A 139 -1.04 16.01 -0.90
CA ALA A 139 -1.78 17.03 -0.16
C ALA A 139 -3.25 17.15 -0.60
N MET A 140 -3.51 17.07 -1.91
CA MET A 140 -4.86 17.09 -2.47
C MET A 140 -5.66 15.84 -2.07
N LEU A 141 -5.06 14.66 -2.16
CA LEU A 141 -5.67 13.39 -1.72
C LEU A 141 -6.05 13.43 -0.25
N LEU A 142 -5.22 14.03 0.58
CA LEU A 142 -5.50 14.18 2.00
C LEU A 142 -6.60 15.18 2.26
N TRP A 143 -6.56 16.32 1.60
CA TRP A 143 -7.62 17.30 1.71
C TRP A 143 -8.96 16.69 1.33
N VAL A 144 -9.05 16.01 0.19
CA VAL A 144 -10.27 15.35 -0.26
C VAL A 144 -10.65 14.18 0.66
N GLY A 145 -9.70 13.30 1.00
CA GLY A 145 -9.94 12.10 1.79
C GLY A 145 -10.40 12.44 3.22
N PHE A 146 -9.71 13.34 3.91
CA PHE A 146 -10.09 13.66 5.28
C PHE A 146 -11.27 14.61 5.36
N LYS A 147 -11.37 15.61 4.48
CA LYS A 147 -12.48 16.57 4.50
C LYS A 147 -13.78 15.96 3.98
N ASN A 148 -13.74 15.25 2.86
CA ASN A 148 -14.95 14.76 2.20
C ASN A 148 -15.29 13.31 2.58
N LEU A 149 -14.30 12.47 2.89
CA LEU A 149 -14.55 11.05 3.17
C LEU A 149 -14.68 10.75 4.67
N MET A 150 -13.81 11.32 5.52
CA MET A 150 -13.74 10.94 6.94
C MET A 150 -14.32 11.97 7.90
N GLY A 151 -14.42 13.25 7.52
CA GLY A 151 -14.95 14.31 8.40
C GLY A 151 -14.11 14.57 9.66
N VAL A 152 -12.91 14.00 9.75
CA VAL A 152 -12.02 14.08 10.92
C VAL A 152 -10.97 15.19 10.69
N PRO A 153 -10.79 16.11 11.65
CA PRO A 153 -9.71 17.10 11.58
C PRO A 153 -8.35 16.41 11.76
N ILE A 154 -7.47 16.53 10.76
CA ILE A 154 -6.10 16.02 10.87
C ILE A 154 -5.29 16.98 11.76
N PRO A 155 -4.53 16.49 12.75
CA PRO A 155 -3.49 17.28 13.40
C PRO A 155 -2.34 17.51 12.40
N VAL A 156 -2.43 18.59 11.64
CA VAL A 156 -1.48 18.94 10.58
C VAL A 156 -0.10 19.25 11.17
N LEU A 157 -0.08 19.92 12.32
CA LEU A 157 1.11 20.32 13.07
C LEU A 157 1.24 19.46 14.34
N PRO A 158 2.46 19.30 14.87
CA PRO A 158 2.65 18.62 16.16
C PRO A 158 1.82 19.33 17.23
N GLY A 159 0.88 18.60 17.81
CA GLY A 159 0.14 19.03 18.99
C GLY A 159 1.00 18.76 20.21
N PHE A 160 1.74 19.78 20.66
CA PHE A 160 2.08 19.89 22.07
C PHE A 160 0.86 20.43 22.82
#